data_AF-A0A9E3KAZ1-F1
#
_entry.id   AF-A0A9E3KAZ1-F1
#
_cell.length_a   1.000
_cell.length_b   1.000
_cell.length_c   1.000
_cell.angle_alpha   90.00
_cell.angle_beta   90.00
_cell.angle_gamma   90.00
#
_symmetry.space_group_name_H-M   'P 1'
#
loop_
_entity.id
_entity.type
_entity.pdbx_description
1 polymer ?
#
loop_
_entity_poly.entity_id
_entity_poly.type
_entity_poly.pdbx_seq_one_letter_code
_entity_poly.pdbx_strand_id
1 'polypeptide(L)'
;MRPIFITFFLLFCLSGVAQNKQYTFVFLNTRTDKTELPKEEVDKLMEGHLANITRLAKEGKLIVAGPFDGGGGIFILNTTSIDEANAWLSTDPGIQANRWKLDVLPYQPRIGGVCAAKEPYEMVTYNFIRFRSNIHKETVGDYPMLLKKHDEYLKQLAKNGNVITEGIFDDQEGGILIMKGDIQAEVFENDPAVKGGTLLFEVKKLWVAKGAFCEQ
;
A
#
# COMPACT_ATOMS: atom_id res chain seq x y z
N MET A 1 -11.99 -45.43 53.77
CA MET A 1 -11.71 -44.06 53.26
C MET A 1 -10.92 -44.19 51.97
N ARG A 2 -11.51 -43.90 50.81
CA ARG A 2 -10.83 -43.87 49.50
C ARG A 2 -10.78 -42.40 49.05
N PRO A 3 -9.63 -41.83 48.69
CA PRO A 3 -9.59 -40.45 48.22
C PRO A 3 -10.05 -40.40 46.75
N ILE A 4 -11.05 -39.56 46.49
CA ILE A 4 -11.55 -39.24 45.16
C ILE A 4 -10.57 -38.20 44.57
N PHE A 5 -9.80 -38.60 43.56
CA PHE A 5 -9.03 -37.66 42.75
C PHE A 5 -9.97 -36.97 41.75
N ILE A 6 -10.29 -35.70 42.01
CA ILE A 6 -11.00 -34.84 41.06
C ILE A 6 -9.96 -34.30 40.09
N THR A 7 -9.92 -34.85 38.87
CA THR A 7 -9.10 -34.32 37.79
C THR A 7 -9.81 -33.09 37.20
N PHE A 8 -9.29 -31.90 37.51
CA PHE A 8 -9.79 -30.64 36.97
C PHE A 8 -9.28 -30.50 35.53
N PHE A 9 -10.14 -30.79 34.55
CA PHE A 9 -9.82 -30.60 33.13
C PHE A 9 -9.99 -29.10 32.81
N LEU A 10 -8.90 -28.34 32.85
CA LEU A 10 -8.88 -26.95 32.40
C LEU A 10 -9.12 -26.93 30.88
N LEU A 11 -10.34 -26.59 30.47
CA LEU A 11 -10.67 -26.24 29.09
C LEU A 11 -9.98 -24.90 28.79
N PHE A 12 -8.79 -24.94 28.20
CA PHE A 12 -8.13 -23.75 27.66
C PHE A 12 -8.86 -23.38 26.36
N CYS A 13 -9.88 -22.51 26.45
CA CYS A 13 -10.44 -21.84 25.29
C CYS A 13 -9.33 -20.99 24.67
N LEU A 14 -8.72 -21.49 23.59
CA LEU A 14 -7.95 -20.67 22.66
C LEU A 14 -8.93 -19.70 21.99
N SER A 15 -9.22 -18.60 22.65
CA SER A 15 -9.77 -17.42 21.99
C SER A 15 -8.72 -16.96 20.99
N GLY A 16 -8.92 -17.35 19.72
CA GLY A 16 -8.14 -16.83 18.60
C GLY A 16 -8.29 -15.32 18.59
N VAL A 17 -7.24 -14.62 19.02
CA VAL A 17 -7.10 -13.20 18.75
C VAL A 17 -7.09 -13.06 17.23
N ALA A 18 -8.15 -12.47 16.69
CA ALA A 18 -8.18 -12.04 15.30
C ALA A 18 -7.04 -11.00 15.15
N GLN A 19 -5.89 -11.45 14.65
CA GLN A 19 -4.80 -10.56 14.31
C GLN A 19 -5.29 -9.68 13.16
N ASN A 20 -5.36 -8.37 13.37
CA ASN A 20 -5.63 -7.42 12.28
C ASN A 20 -4.60 -7.70 11.18
N LYS A 21 -5.08 -7.99 9.96
CA LYS A 21 -4.19 -8.22 8.83
C LYS A 21 -3.49 -6.91 8.49
N GLN A 22 -2.20 -6.86 8.78
CA GLN A 22 -1.29 -5.82 8.32
C GLN A 22 -0.75 -6.24 6.96
N TYR A 23 -0.56 -5.29 6.06
CA TYR A 23 0.07 -5.50 4.77
C TYR A 23 1.39 -4.73 4.73
N THR A 24 2.24 -5.01 3.75
CA THR A 24 3.36 -4.12 3.41
C THR A 24 3.09 -3.50 2.05
N PHE A 25 3.18 -2.18 1.98
CA PHE A 25 3.12 -1.42 0.74
C PHE A 25 4.53 -1.06 0.30
N VAL A 26 4.79 -1.24 -0.98
CA VAL A 26 6.11 -1.01 -1.57
C VAL A 26 5.95 -0.03 -2.71
N PHE A 27 6.67 1.08 -2.63
CA PHE A 27 6.85 1.98 -3.78
C PHE A 27 8.10 1.56 -4.55
N LEU A 28 7.96 1.34 -5.85
CA LEU A 28 9.07 1.13 -6.78
C LEU A 28 9.37 2.46 -7.46
N ASN A 29 10.19 3.31 -6.85
CA ASN A 29 10.53 4.61 -7.41
C ASN A 29 11.62 4.45 -8.48
N THR A 30 11.38 4.96 -9.68
CA THR A 30 12.38 4.87 -10.75
C THR A 30 13.63 5.66 -10.38
N ARG A 31 14.79 5.03 -10.54
CA ARG A 31 16.08 5.66 -10.30
C ARG A 31 16.53 6.45 -11.53
N THR A 32 16.91 7.70 -11.30
CA THR A 32 17.53 8.55 -12.32
C THR A 32 19.03 8.28 -12.47
N ASP A 33 19.65 7.67 -11.44
CA ASP A 33 21.07 7.33 -11.35
C ASP A 33 21.38 5.85 -11.68
N LYS A 34 20.42 5.14 -12.29
CA LYS A 34 20.59 3.73 -12.67
C LYS A 34 21.59 3.60 -13.82
N THR A 35 22.44 2.58 -13.76
CA THR A 35 23.38 2.26 -14.85
C THR A 35 22.63 2.09 -16.17
N GLU A 36 23.13 2.70 -17.24
CA GLU A 36 22.62 2.46 -18.59
C GLU A 36 22.98 1.03 -19.01
N LEU A 37 21.97 0.30 -19.47
CA LEU A 37 22.11 -1.08 -19.93
C LEU A 37 21.59 -1.19 -21.37
N PRO A 38 22.13 -2.10 -22.18
CA PRO A 38 21.57 -2.44 -23.48
C PRO A 38 20.09 -2.80 -23.37
N LYS A 39 19.30 -2.49 -24.40
CA LYS A 39 17.86 -2.76 -24.43
C LYS A 39 17.53 -4.22 -24.12
N GLU A 40 18.29 -5.16 -24.69
CA GLU A 40 18.11 -6.60 -24.47
C GLU A 40 18.25 -6.98 -22.99
N GLU A 41 19.22 -6.39 -22.27
CA GLU A 41 19.38 -6.63 -20.85
C GLU A 41 18.25 -6.03 -20.02
N VAL A 42 17.78 -4.82 -20.39
CA VAL A 42 16.61 -4.20 -19.74
C VAL A 42 15.36 -5.06 -19.94
N ASP A 43 15.14 -5.55 -21.16
CA ASP A 43 13.98 -6.38 -21.50
C ASP A 43 14.02 -7.70 -20.71
N LYS A 44 15.19 -8.33 -20.58
CA LYS A 44 15.39 -9.54 -19.76
C LYS A 44 15.12 -9.30 -18.28
N LEU A 45 15.56 -8.17 -17.73
CA LEU A 45 15.27 -7.81 -16.34
C LEU A 45 13.77 -7.59 -16.12
N MET A 46 13.08 -6.96 -17.07
CA MET A 46 11.64 -6.74 -17.00
C MET A 46 10.84 -8.05 -17.15
N GLU A 47 11.27 -8.98 -18.01
CA GLU A 47 10.68 -10.31 -18.09
C GLU A 47 10.82 -11.06 -16.76
N GLY A 48 12.02 -11.03 -16.16
CA GLY A 48 12.27 -11.61 -14.85
C GLY A 48 11.42 -10.98 -13.73
N HIS A 49 11.24 -9.65 -13.77
CA HIS A 49 10.36 -8.92 -12.85
C HIS A 49 8.90 -9.39 -12.95
N LEU A 50 8.35 -9.48 -14.16
CA LEU A 50 6.97 -9.95 -14.39
C LEU A 50 6.79 -11.43 -14.00
N ALA A 51 7.78 -12.28 -14.27
CA ALA A 51 7.78 -13.67 -13.84
C ALA A 51 7.79 -13.77 -12.31
N ASN A 52 8.55 -12.92 -11.62
CA ASN A 52 8.60 -12.86 -10.17
C ASN A 52 7.26 -12.41 -9.57
N ILE A 53 6.64 -11.36 -10.12
CA ILE A 53 5.29 -10.91 -9.74
C ILE A 53 4.29 -12.06 -9.86
N THR A 54 4.30 -12.75 -11.01
CA THR A 54 3.39 -13.89 -11.27
C THR A 54 3.57 -15.01 -10.25
N ARG A 55 4.84 -15.35 -9.92
CA ARG A 55 5.15 -16.37 -8.93
C ARG A 55 4.67 -15.96 -7.53
N LEU A 56 4.99 -14.75 -7.09
CA LEU A 56 4.59 -14.25 -5.76
C LEU A 56 3.07 -14.11 -5.63
N ALA A 57 2.37 -13.75 -6.71
CA ALA A 57 0.90 -13.72 -6.74
C ALA A 57 0.31 -15.12 -6.56
N LYS A 58 0.82 -16.13 -7.29
CA LYS A 58 0.41 -17.53 -7.14
C LYS A 58 0.68 -18.11 -5.75
N GLU A 59 1.74 -17.65 -5.09
CA GLU A 59 2.07 -18.01 -3.71
C GLU A 59 1.21 -17.27 -2.66
N GLY A 60 0.32 -16.36 -3.07
CA GLY A 60 -0.50 -15.55 -2.18
C GLY A 60 0.28 -14.50 -1.38
N LYS A 61 1.51 -14.21 -1.82
CA LYS A 61 2.45 -13.29 -1.18
C LYS A 61 2.28 -11.85 -1.68
N LEU A 62 2.09 -11.70 -2.99
CA LEU A 62 1.79 -10.42 -3.62
C LEU A 62 0.30 -10.37 -3.95
N ILE A 63 -0.41 -9.37 -3.42
CA ILE A 63 -1.85 -9.23 -3.63
C ILE A 63 -2.14 -8.22 -4.74
N VAL A 64 -1.40 -7.11 -4.76
CA VAL A 64 -1.58 -6.03 -5.73
C VAL A 64 -0.23 -5.69 -6.34
N ALA A 65 -0.19 -5.57 -7.66
CA ALA A 65 0.90 -4.96 -8.42
C ALA A 65 0.33 -4.07 -9.52
N GLY A 66 0.96 -2.92 -9.74
CA GLY A 66 0.57 -2.03 -10.82
C GLY A 66 1.60 -0.95 -11.07
N PRO A 67 1.98 -0.70 -12.34
CA PRO A 67 2.84 0.44 -12.67
C PRO A 67 2.09 1.76 -12.55
N PHE A 68 2.85 2.82 -12.29
CA PHE A 68 2.37 4.18 -12.50
C PHE A 68 2.64 4.63 -13.94
N ASP A 69 1.77 5.48 -14.48
CA ASP A 69 2.10 6.22 -15.70
C ASP A 69 3.36 7.06 -15.46
N GLY A 70 4.29 7.05 -16.42
CA GLY A 70 5.58 7.74 -16.29
C GLY A 70 6.66 6.97 -15.52
N GLY A 71 6.36 5.76 -15.03
CA GLY A 71 7.34 4.83 -14.50
C GLY A 71 7.26 4.59 -12.98
N GLY A 72 7.93 3.52 -12.56
CA GLY A 72 7.76 2.98 -11.21
C GLY A 72 6.42 2.29 -11.03
N GLY A 73 6.04 2.03 -9.79
CA GLY A 73 4.79 1.35 -9.47
C GLY A 73 4.65 1.04 -8.00
N ILE A 74 3.68 0.18 -7.69
CA ILE A 74 3.41 -0.27 -6.33
C ILE A 74 3.35 -1.79 -6.26
N PHE A 75 3.71 -2.32 -5.09
CA PHE A 75 3.25 -3.63 -4.62
C PHE A 75 2.50 -3.50 -3.30
N ILE A 76 1.55 -4.41 -3.07
CA ILE A 76 0.99 -4.69 -1.74
C ILE A 76 1.19 -6.17 -1.44
N LEU A 77 1.97 -6.45 -0.39
CA LEU A 77 2.36 -7.79 0.03
C LEU A 77 1.57 -8.23 1.27
N ASN A 78 1.23 -9.51 1.32
CA ASN A 78 0.55 -10.18 2.42
C ASN A 78 1.56 -10.62 3.50
N THR A 79 2.20 -9.66 4.16
CA THR A 79 3.29 -9.90 5.11
C THR A 79 2.91 -9.47 6.51
N THR A 80 3.55 -10.06 7.51
CA THR A 80 3.43 -9.63 8.91
C THR A 80 4.59 -8.73 9.38
N SER A 81 5.61 -8.53 8.55
CA SER A 81 6.76 -7.68 8.86
C SER A 81 7.47 -7.14 7.60
N ILE A 82 8.25 -6.08 7.78
CA ILE A 82 9.09 -5.48 6.73
C ILE A 82 10.24 -6.42 6.32
N ASP A 83 10.78 -7.20 7.26
CA ASP A 83 11.85 -8.16 6.95
C ASP A 83 11.37 -9.26 6.01
N GLU A 84 10.15 -9.76 6.23
CA GLU A 84 9.51 -10.73 5.33
C GLU A 84 9.28 -10.14 3.93
N ALA A 85 8.80 -8.89 3.86
CA ALA A 85 8.63 -8.18 2.60
C ALA A 85 9.97 -8.05 1.85
N ASN A 86 11.03 -7.62 2.54
CA ASN A 86 12.37 -7.48 1.96
C ASN A 86 12.91 -8.82 1.44
N ALA A 87 12.68 -9.92 2.16
CA ALA A 87 13.08 -11.24 1.70
C ALA A 87 12.40 -11.61 0.37
N TRP A 88 11.10 -11.33 0.21
CA TRP A 88 10.38 -11.62 -1.03
C TRP A 88 10.80 -10.67 -2.16
N LEU A 89 10.95 -9.37 -1.88
CA LEU A 89 11.40 -8.37 -2.85
C LEU A 89 12.81 -8.68 -3.38
N SER A 90 13.69 -9.22 -2.54
CA SER A 90 15.07 -9.56 -2.92
C SER A 90 15.17 -10.63 -4.01
N THR A 91 14.07 -11.34 -4.31
CA THR A 91 14.02 -12.37 -5.37
C THR A 91 13.78 -11.79 -6.76
N ASP A 92 13.50 -10.49 -6.86
CA ASP A 92 13.21 -9.81 -8.13
C ASP A 92 14.49 -9.37 -8.86
N PRO A 93 14.74 -9.84 -10.11
CA PRO A 93 15.95 -9.48 -10.86
C PRO A 93 16.10 -7.97 -11.10
N GLY A 94 15.00 -7.24 -11.33
CA GLY A 94 15.05 -5.81 -11.55
C GLY A 94 15.34 -5.03 -10.26
N ILE A 95 14.90 -5.53 -9.11
CA ILE A 95 15.28 -4.97 -7.80
C ILE A 95 16.77 -5.24 -7.53
N GLN A 96 17.25 -6.47 -7.76
CA GLN A 96 18.67 -6.82 -7.61
C GLN A 96 19.58 -5.97 -8.50
N ALA A 97 19.13 -5.67 -9.72
CA ALA A 97 19.82 -4.80 -10.66
C ALA A 97 19.67 -3.29 -10.35
N ASN A 98 19.14 -2.93 -9.17
CA ASN A 98 18.97 -1.55 -8.71
C ASN A 98 18.22 -0.68 -9.73
N ARG A 99 17.19 -1.21 -10.39
CA ARG A 99 16.38 -0.41 -11.34
C ARG A 99 15.45 0.56 -10.63
N TRP A 100 15.08 0.26 -9.38
CA TRP A 100 14.21 1.06 -8.53
C TRP A 100 14.81 1.32 -7.14
N LYS A 101 14.42 2.43 -6.55
CA LYS A 101 14.57 2.70 -5.11
C LYS A 101 13.27 2.31 -4.43
N LEU A 102 13.35 1.41 -3.45
CA LEU A 102 12.18 0.92 -2.74
C LEU A 102 11.90 1.77 -1.49
N ASP A 103 10.65 2.19 -1.33
CA ASP A 103 10.13 2.60 -0.03
C ASP A 103 9.19 1.49 0.46
N VAL A 104 9.53 0.83 1.56
CA VAL A 104 8.82 -0.35 2.10
C VAL A 104 8.17 0.04 3.42
N LEU A 105 6.85 0.08 3.47
CA LEU A 105 6.08 0.68 4.57
C LEU A 105 4.99 -0.27 5.06
N PRO A 106 4.74 -0.38 6.37
CA PRO A 106 3.57 -1.09 6.86
C PRO A 106 2.31 -0.37 6.41
N TYR A 107 1.28 -1.11 6.02
CA TYR A 107 0.09 -0.56 5.39
C TYR A 107 -1.19 -1.11 6.00
N GLN A 108 -2.09 -0.18 6.33
CA GLN A 108 -3.40 -0.47 6.88
C GLN A 108 -4.48 0.22 6.05
N PRO A 109 -5.30 -0.52 5.27
CA PRO A 109 -6.50 0.05 4.67
C PRO A 109 -7.51 0.40 5.78
N ARG A 110 -8.13 1.58 5.67
CA ARG A 110 -9.22 2.06 6.55
C ARG A 110 -10.56 2.17 5.81
N ILE A 111 -10.52 2.39 4.50
CA ILE A 111 -11.68 2.34 3.59
C ILE A 111 -11.33 1.37 2.44
N GLY A 112 -12.31 0.56 2.03
CA GLY A 112 -12.09 -0.49 1.04
C GLY A 112 -11.23 -1.63 1.61
N GLY A 113 -10.37 -2.20 0.79
CA GLY A 113 -9.46 -3.25 1.25
C GLY A 113 -8.36 -3.56 0.25
N VAL A 114 -7.76 -4.73 0.41
CA VAL A 114 -6.76 -5.29 -0.49
C VAL A 114 -7.25 -6.69 -0.84
N CYS A 115 -7.50 -6.95 -2.11
CA CYS A 115 -8.08 -8.19 -2.59
C CYS A 115 -7.25 -8.75 -3.74
N ALA A 116 -7.03 -10.07 -3.73
CA ALA A 116 -6.45 -10.73 -4.89
C ALA A 116 -7.46 -10.67 -6.03
N ALA A 117 -7.08 -10.02 -7.13
CA ALA A 117 -7.88 -10.01 -8.35
C ALA A 117 -8.02 -11.44 -8.90
N LYS A 118 -9.10 -11.70 -9.65
CA LYS A 118 -9.38 -13.03 -10.22
C LYS A 118 -8.94 -13.09 -11.68
N GLU A 119 -8.37 -14.22 -12.08
CA GLU A 119 -8.04 -14.50 -13.48
C GLU A 119 -9.31 -14.88 -14.28
N PRO A 120 -9.41 -14.49 -15.57
CA PRO A 120 -8.48 -13.61 -16.29
C PRO A 120 -8.59 -12.15 -15.80
N TYR A 121 -7.45 -11.46 -15.66
CA TYR A 121 -7.42 -10.10 -15.13
C TYR A 121 -8.00 -9.08 -16.13
N GLU A 122 -9.01 -8.34 -15.71
CA GLU A 122 -9.40 -7.07 -16.34
C GLU A 122 -8.53 -5.96 -15.74
N MET A 123 -7.90 -5.14 -16.57
CA MET A 123 -7.04 -4.05 -16.10
C MET A 123 -7.79 -2.72 -16.13
N VAL A 124 -7.53 -1.87 -15.14
CA VAL A 124 -8.18 -0.56 -14.98
C VAL A 124 -7.15 0.48 -14.55
N THR A 125 -7.40 1.74 -14.90
CA THR A 125 -6.58 2.88 -14.46
C THR A 125 -7.34 3.67 -13.40
N TYR A 126 -6.72 3.84 -12.23
CA TYR A 126 -7.22 4.68 -11.16
C TYR A 126 -6.32 5.89 -10.93
N ASN A 127 -6.85 6.90 -10.25
CA ASN A 127 -6.03 7.96 -9.68
C ASN A 127 -5.48 7.47 -8.35
N PHE A 128 -4.18 7.54 -8.21
CA PHE A 128 -3.45 7.26 -6.99
C PHE A 128 -2.98 8.58 -6.39
N ILE A 129 -3.39 8.86 -5.17
CA ILE A 129 -3.01 10.05 -4.43
C ILE A 129 -2.15 9.62 -3.25
N ARG A 130 -0.94 10.15 -3.16
CA ARG A 130 -0.02 9.93 -2.05
C ARG A 130 0.00 11.16 -1.17
N PHE A 131 -0.31 11.03 0.11
CA PHE A 131 -0.07 12.07 1.11
C PHE A 131 1.22 11.78 1.86
N ARG A 132 2.13 12.75 1.98
CA ARG A 132 3.37 12.63 2.77
C ARG A 132 3.39 13.70 3.84
N SER A 133 3.82 13.34 5.04
CA SER A 133 3.96 14.32 6.11
C SER A 133 5.09 15.30 5.82
N ASN A 134 4.83 16.56 6.13
CA ASN A 134 5.76 17.68 5.98
C ASN A 134 5.84 18.44 7.31
N ILE A 135 6.35 17.76 8.32
CA ILE A 135 6.40 18.28 9.68
C ILE A 135 7.71 19.02 9.87
N HIS A 136 7.61 20.30 10.22
CA HIS A 136 8.73 21.17 10.57
C HIS A 136 8.45 21.83 11.92
N LYS A 137 9.46 22.50 12.48
CA LYS A 137 9.40 23.02 13.86
C LYS A 137 8.20 23.95 14.08
N GLU A 138 7.82 24.68 13.04
CA GLU A 138 6.75 25.67 13.02
C GLU A 138 5.35 25.02 12.95
N THR A 139 5.24 23.81 12.41
CA THR A 139 3.94 23.14 12.16
C THR A 139 3.70 21.91 13.04
N VAL A 140 4.72 21.45 13.80
CA VAL A 140 4.61 20.26 14.66
C VAL A 140 3.51 20.37 15.72
N GLY A 141 3.24 21.59 16.24
CA GLY A 141 2.18 21.81 17.22
C GLY A 141 0.77 21.64 16.65
N ASP A 142 0.59 21.99 15.38
CA ASP A 142 -0.70 21.91 14.70
C ASP A 142 -0.95 20.53 14.08
N TYR A 143 0.11 19.74 13.86
CA TYR A 143 0.05 18.46 13.16
C TYR A 143 -1.03 17.50 13.69
N PRO A 144 -1.17 17.23 15.01
CA PRO A 144 -2.20 16.30 15.48
C PRO A 144 -3.64 16.78 15.19
N MET A 145 -3.89 18.08 15.32
CA MET A 145 -5.20 18.67 15.03
C MET A 145 -5.47 18.61 13.51
N LEU A 146 -4.50 19.00 12.69
CA LEU A 146 -4.65 19.03 11.24
C LEU A 146 -4.81 17.63 10.65
N LEU A 147 -4.07 16.64 11.15
CA LEU A 147 -4.22 15.25 10.75
C LEU A 147 -5.62 14.70 11.08
N LYS A 148 -6.19 15.07 12.25
CA LYS A 148 -7.58 14.71 12.57
C LYS A 148 -8.58 15.33 11.58
N LYS A 149 -8.38 16.60 11.21
CA LYS A 149 -9.22 17.28 10.22
C LYS A 149 -9.08 16.68 8.82
N HIS A 150 -7.88 16.25 8.45
CA HIS A 150 -7.60 15.48 7.23
C HIS A 150 -8.39 14.16 7.22
N ASP A 151 -8.33 13.37 8.29
CA ASP A 151 -9.09 12.13 8.41
C ASP A 151 -10.61 12.36 8.29
N GLU A 152 -11.13 13.43 8.89
CA GLU A 152 -12.54 13.83 8.74
C GLU A 152 -12.88 14.25 7.32
N TYR A 153 -11.97 14.97 6.64
CA TYR A 153 -12.13 15.39 5.26
C TYR A 153 -12.18 14.19 4.29
N LEU A 154 -11.23 13.24 4.41
CA LEU A 154 -11.23 12.03 3.58
C LEU A 154 -12.47 11.17 3.81
N LYS A 155 -12.98 11.09 5.04
CA LYS A 155 -14.25 10.41 5.35
C LYS A 155 -15.44 11.07 4.66
N GLN A 156 -15.47 12.40 4.55
CA GLN A 156 -16.51 13.11 3.80
C GLN A 156 -16.37 12.86 2.30
N LEU A 157 -15.14 12.95 1.78
CA LEU A 157 -14.85 12.69 0.36
C LEU A 157 -15.27 11.28 -0.06
N ALA A 158 -15.06 10.29 0.81
CA ALA A 158 -15.44 8.90 0.55
C ALA A 158 -16.95 8.70 0.38
N LYS A 159 -17.79 9.55 0.99
CA LYS A 159 -19.27 9.47 0.83
C LYS A 159 -19.73 9.77 -0.58
N ASN A 160 -18.91 10.45 -1.39
CA ASN A 160 -19.25 10.78 -2.78
C ASN A 160 -19.15 9.56 -3.72
N GLY A 161 -18.67 8.40 -3.24
CA GLY A 161 -18.67 7.14 -3.98
C GLY A 161 -17.53 6.95 -4.99
N ASN A 162 -16.65 7.95 -5.14
CA ASN A 162 -15.50 7.89 -6.04
C ASN A 162 -14.22 7.37 -5.38
N VAL A 163 -14.16 7.34 -4.05
CA VAL A 163 -13.05 6.73 -3.31
C VAL A 163 -13.22 5.21 -3.31
N ILE A 164 -12.20 4.53 -3.82
CA ILE A 164 -12.11 3.06 -3.85
C ILE A 164 -11.47 2.54 -2.57
N THR A 165 -10.30 3.08 -2.22
CA THR A 165 -9.63 2.73 -0.98
C THR A 165 -8.90 3.94 -0.40
N GLU A 166 -8.82 3.97 0.92
CA GLU A 166 -8.00 4.87 1.69
C GLU A 166 -7.24 4.03 2.71
N GLY A 167 -5.96 4.31 2.87
CA GLY A 167 -5.15 3.61 3.84
C GLY A 167 -3.95 4.42 4.28
N ILE A 168 -3.45 4.08 5.44
CA ILE A 168 -2.35 4.77 6.11
C ILE A 168 -1.12 3.89 6.20
N PHE A 169 0.01 4.56 6.36
CA PHE A 169 1.25 3.96 6.78
C PHE A 169 1.49 4.24 8.28
N ASP A 170 2.65 3.81 8.79
CA ASP A 170 3.07 4.12 10.15
C ASP A 170 3.10 5.63 10.43
N ASP A 171 3.16 5.99 11.72
CA ASP A 171 3.12 7.36 12.19
C ASP A 171 4.10 8.25 11.41
N GLN A 172 3.57 9.33 10.81
CA GLN A 172 4.29 10.36 10.03
C GLN A 172 4.69 9.96 8.61
N GLU A 173 4.35 8.76 8.11
CA GLU A 173 4.56 8.40 6.70
C GLU A 173 3.36 8.77 5.82
N GLY A 174 2.30 9.36 6.40
CA GLY A 174 1.09 9.77 5.71
C GLY A 174 0.23 8.58 5.26
N GLY A 175 -0.32 8.66 4.05
CA GLY A 175 -1.22 7.63 3.53
C GLY A 175 -1.43 7.71 2.02
N ILE A 176 -2.39 6.92 1.54
CA ILE A 176 -2.83 6.89 0.16
C ILE A 176 -4.34 6.98 0.04
N LEU A 177 -4.79 7.46 -1.11
CA LEU A 177 -6.16 7.41 -1.55
C LEU A 177 -6.19 6.93 -3.00
N ILE A 178 -7.09 6.02 -3.33
CA ILE A 178 -7.32 5.57 -4.70
C ILE A 178 -8.73 5.96 -5.12
N MET A 179 -8.84 6.62 -6.26
CA MET A 179 -10.10 7.16 -6.75
C MET A 179 -10.35 6.81 -8.21
N LYS A 180 -11.61 6.49 -8.52
CA LYS A 180 -12.11 6.34 -9.90
C LYS A 180 -12.59 7.67 -10.47
N GLY A 181 -12.69 7.71 -11.80
CA GLY A 181 -13.20 8.86 -12.54
C GLY A 181 -12.16 10.00 -12.64
N ASP A 182 -12.61 11.15 -13.12
CA ASP A 182 -11.77 12.33 -13.18
C ASP A 182 -11.68 13.01 -11.81
N ILE A 183 -10.51 13.58 -11.52
CA ILE A 183 -10.24 14.30 -10.28
C ILE A 183 -9.74 15.70 -10.60
N GLN A 184 -10.09 16.63 -9.72
CA GLN A 184 -9.62 18.00 -9.71
C GLN A 184 -8.62 18.14 -8.55
N ALA A 185 -7.44 18.70 -8.82
CA ALA A 185 -6.38 18.83 -7.81
C ALA A 185 -6.84 19.65 -6.60
N GLU A 186 -7.74 20.60 -6.85
CA GLU A 186 -8.39 21.47 -5.89
C GLU A 186 -9.08 20.70 -4.76
N VAL A 187 -9.54 19.47 -5.03
CA VAL A 187 -10.12 18.60 -3.99
C VAL A 187 -9.09 18.32 -2.90
N PHE A 188 -7.82 18.09 -3.25
CA PHE A 188 -6.77 17.79 -2.28
C PHE A 188 -6.10 19.05 -1.74
N GLU A 189 -6.02 20.10 -2.54
CA GLU A 189 -5.58 21.43 -2.07
C GLU A 189 -6.53 22.03 -1.03
N ASN A 190 -7.80 21.60 -1.01
CA ASN A 190 -8.78 22.01 0.00
C ASN A 190 -8.70 21.21 1.30
N ASP A 191 -7.89 20.15 1.35
CA ASP A 191 -7.67 19.38 2.56
C ASP A 191 -7.04 20.25 3.67
N PRO A 192 -7.58 20.24 4.91
CA PRO A 192 -7.07 21.07 5.99
C PRO A 192 -5.57 20.90 6.30
N ALA A 193 -5.05 19.66 6.24
CA ALA A 193 -3.65 19.40 6.53
C ALA A 193 -2.73 19.76 5.37
N VAL A 194 -3.23 19.70 4.14
CA VAL A 194 -2.52 20.22 2.95
C VAL A 194 -2.47 21.75 2.98
N LYS A 195 -3.60 22.42 3.23
CA LYS A 195 -3.66 23.89 3.41
C LYS A 195 -2.78 24.38 4.55
N GLY A 196 -2.74 23.62 5.64
CA GLY A 196 -1.88 23.90 6.78
C GLY A 196 -0.40 23.59 6.56
N GLY A 197 -0.02 23.06 5.39
CA GLY A 197 1.37 22.75 5.04
C GLY A 197 1.96 21.52 5.75
N THR A 198 1.16 20.84 6.57
CA THR A 198 1.57 19.63 7.32
C THR A 198 1.56 18.35 6.50
N LEU A 199 0.81 18.33 5.39
CA LEU A 199 0.83 17.26 4.40
C LEU A 199 1.14 17.85 3.02
N LEU A 200 1.90 17.09 2.23
CA LEU A 200 2.05 17.28 0.79
C LEU A 200 1.30 16.16 0.08
N PHE A 201 0.83 16.41 -1.14
CA PHE A 201 0.20 15.38 -1.95
C PHE A 201 0.82 15.28 -3.35
N GLU A 202 0.76 14.08 -3.91
CA GLU A 202 1.12 13.78 -5.30
C GLU A 202 0.01 12.94 -5.93
N VAL A 203 -0.29 13.20 -7.20
CA VAL A 203 -1.28 12.45 -7.98
C VAL A 203 -0.58 11.71 -9.11
N LYS A 204 -0.84 10.41 -9.24
CA LYS A 204 -0.41 9.57 -10.36
C LYS A 204 -1.59 8.78 -10.93
N LYS A 205 -1.44 8.30 -12.16
CA LYS A 205 -2.30 7.26 -12.71
C LYS A 205 -1.69 5.91 -12.39
N LEU A 206 -2.49 5.01 -11.82
CA LEU A 206 -2.10 3.66 -11.45
C LEU A 206 -2.86 2.68 -12.34
N TRP A 207 -2.12 1.86 -13.10
CA TRP A 207 -2.70 0.78 -13.90
C TRP A 207 -2.60 -0.53 -13.11
N VAL A 208 -3.74 -1.17 -12.84
CA VAL A 208 -3.83 -2.29 -11.89
C VAL A 208 -4.96 -3.23 -12.28
N ALA A 209 -4.93 -4.46 -11.76
CA ALA A 209 -6.04 -5.39 -11.92
C ALA A 209 -7.30 -4.86 -11.20
N LYS A 210 -8.44 -4.91 -11.88
CA LYS A 210 -9.74 -4.55 -11.32
C LYS A 210 -10.11 -5.49 -10.18
N GLY A 211 -10.63 -4.94 -9.10
CA GLY A 211 -10.93 -5.65 -7.85
C GLY A 211 -9.73 -5.76 -6.91
N ALA A 212 -8.56 -5.22 -7.26
CA ALA A 212 -7.36 -5.22 -6.41
C ALA A 212 -7.59 -4.54 -5.04
N PHE A 213 -8.56 -3.63 -4.95
CA PHE A 213 -8.88 -2.89 -3.74
C PHE A 213 -10.26 -3.26 -3.17
N CYS A 214 -10.73 -4.47 -3.51
CA CYS A 214 -12.02 -5.02 -3.11
C CYS A 214 -13.24 -4.25 -3.63
N GLU A 215 -13.07 -3.40 -4.65
CA GLU A 215 -14.16 -2.75 -5.35
C GLU A 215 -14.97 -3.75 -6.20
N GLN A 216 -16.28 -3.49 -6.32
CA GLN A 216 -17.22 -4.28 -7.12
C GLN A 216 -17.33 -3.75 -8.56
#